data_AF-F0RKH5-F1
#
_entry.id   AF-F0RKH5-F1
#
_cell.length_a   1.000
_cell.length_b   1.000
_cell.length_c   1.000
_cell.angle_alpha   90.00
_cell.angle_beta   90.00
_cell.angle_gamma   90.00
#
_symmetry.space_group_name_H-M   'P 1'
#
loop_
_entity.id
_entity.type
_entity.pdbx_description
1 polymer ?
#
loop_
_entity_poly.entity_id
_entity_poly.type
_entity_poly.pdbx_seq_one_letter_code
_entity_poly.pdbx_strand_id
1 'polypeptide(L)'
;MQAKVTMMTVLLGLASPALAQQATAAANTPQATMQRFCKDLGQQNWKVALGNMVGLKQSAVNQLVGTLAGDAATAQVMDQLMAKSRCEVTGGQGNQVRLRVSGTDALLVAEGVMNDEAFLQVALANMQGRASDAAMESAVIQAMQWQYQSGKVPALTQTVDIEMERVRGRWMPADDSMEKLMDGLMGGLSRLDEYSTAE
;
A
#
# COMPACT_ATOMS: atom_id res chain seq x y z
N MET A 1 69.34 -6.36 41.25
CA MET A 1 68.21 -6.75 40.40
C MET A 1 67.01 -7.03 41.31
N GLN A 2 65.94 -6.26 41.21
CA GLN A 2 64.58 -6.67 41.65
C GLN A 2 63.57 -5.74 40.99
N ALA A 3 62.72 -6.33 40.14
CA ALA A 3 61.73 -5.64 39.32
C ALA A 3 60.42 -5.45 40.09
N LYS A 4 59.83 -4.27 39.97
CA LYS A 4 58.47 -3.95 40.37
C LYS A 4 57.55 -4.30 39.20
N VAL A 5 56.62 -5.24 39.37
CA VAL A 5 55.53 -5.50 38.42
C VAL A 5 54.22 -5.14 39.11
N THR A 6 53.59 -4.09 38.60
CA THR A 6 52.26 -3.61 39.01
C THR A 6 51.20 -4.47 38.32
N MET A 7 50.41 -5.22 39.09
CA MET A 7 49.23 -5.94 38.59
C MET A 7 48.06 -4.95 38.43
N MET A 8 47.62 -4.74 37.19
CA MET A 8 46.37 -4.06 36.85
C MET A 8 45.24 -5.09 36.78
N THR A 9 44.27 -4.97 37.69
CA THR A 9 43.03 -5.76 37.72
C THR A 9 42.13 -5.36 36.56
N VAL A 10 41.87 -6.29 35.64
CA VAL A 10 40.88 -6.12 34.56
C VAL A 10 39.51 -6.52 35.10
N LEU A 11 38.65 -5.53 35.37
CA LEU A 11 37.22 -5.71 35.61
C LEU A 11 36.49 -5.79 34.26
N LEU A 12 36.41 -6.98 33.68
CA LEU A 12 35.46 -7.28 32.60
C LEU A 12 34.08 -7.46 33.23
N GLY A 13 33.36 -6.34 33.34
CA GLY A 13 31.96 -6.30 33.74
C GLY A 13 31.10 -7.10 32.77
N LEU A 14 30.32 -8.01 33.34
CA LEU A 14 29.29 -8.82 32.72
C LEU A 14 28.28 -7.91 32.00
N ALA A 15 28.40 -7.78 30.68
CA ALA A 15 27.38 -7.17 29.86
C ALA A 15 26.16 -8.10 29.83
N SER A 16 25.18 -7.78 30.68
CA SER A 16 23.93 -8.49 30.87
C SER A 16 23.19 -8.76 29.55
N PRO A 17 22.92 -10.03 29.17
CA PRO A 17 22.14 -10.38 27.96
C PRO A 17 20.65 -9.96 28.03
N ALA A 18 20.20 -9.37 29.14
CA ALA A 18 18.81 -8.92 29.33
C ALA A 18 18.40 -7.74 28.43
N LEU A 19 19.35 -6.92 27.99
CA LEU A 19 19.05 -5.76 27.11
C LEU A 19 18.78 -6.18 25.65
N ALA A 20 19.29 -7.33 25.21
CA ALA A 20 19.02 -7.84 23.86
C ALA A 20 17.61 -8.46 23.74
N GLN A 21 17.01 -8.90 24.86
CA GLN A 21 15.67 -9.52 24.88
C GLN A 21 14.53 -8.48 25.01
N GLN A 22 14.82 -7.24 25.41
CA GLN A 22 13.81 -6.17 25.47
C GLN A 22 13.65 -5.42 24.13
N ALA A 23 14.68 -5.43 23.28
CA ALA A 23 14.61 -4.82 21.93
C ALA A 23 13.68 -5.60 20.98
N THR A 24 13.45 -6.90 21.21
CA THR A 24 12.60 -7.73 20.35
C THR A 24 11.12 -7.68 20.74
N ALA A 25 10.78 -7.33 21.98
CA ALA A 25 9.38 -7.18 22.43
C ALA A 25 8.73 -5.89 21.91
N ALA A 26 9.51 -4.81 21.74
CA ALA A 26 9.03 -3.55 21.15
C ALA A 26 8.75 -3.66 19.64
N ALA A 27 9.21 -4.72 18.97
CA ALA A 27 9.11 -4.90 17.53
C ALA A 27 7.83 -5.63 17.06
N ASN A 28 6.99 -6.13 17.98
CA ASN A 28 5.78 -6.89 17.65
C ASN A 28 4.50 -6.23 18.20
N THR A 29 4.35 -4.92 17.94
CA THR A 29 3.14 -4.15 18.22
C THR A 29 2.37 -3.87 16.92
N PRO A 30 1.05 -3.65 16.99
CA PRO A 30 0.24 -3.21 15.84
C PRO A 30 0.85 -2.00 15.12
N GLN A 31 1.28 -1.00 15.90
CA GLN A 31 1.87 0.23 15.39
C GLN A 31 3.20 -0.04 14.68
N ALA A 32 4.08 -0.87 15.25
CA ALA A 32 5.36 -1.20 14.62
C ALA A 32 5.17 -1.97 13.30
N THR A 33 4.18 -2.86 13.24
CA THR A 33 3.81 -3.56 12.00
C THR A 33 3.37 -2.56 10.92
N MET A 34 2.45 -1.65 11.25
CA MET A 34 1.98 -0.66 10.27
C MET A 34 3.03 0.38 9.89
N GLN A 35 3.92 0.76 10.81
CA GLN A 35 5.07 1.61 10.49
C GLN A 35 5.98 0.94 9.47
N ARG A 36 6.24 -0.37 9.61
CA ARG A 36 7.04 -1.13 8.63
C ARG A 36 6.33 -1.20 7.28
N PHE A 37 5.03 -1.51 7.28
CA PHE A 37 4.25 -1.50 6.04
C PHE A 37 4.32 -0.15 5.32
N CYS A 38 4.08 0.95 6.02
CA CYS A 38 4.13 2.28 5.43
C CYS A 38 5.52 2.66 4.92
N LYS A 39 6.57 2.22 5.62
CA LYS A 39 7.95 2.37 5.15
C LYS A 39 8.20 1.59 3.85
N ASP A 40 7.82 0.33 3.81
CA ASP A 40 8.00 -0.54 2.63
C ASP A 40 7.22 0.00 1.42
N LEU A 41 6.00 0.50 1.65
CA LEU A 41 5.19 1.18 0.65
C LEU A 41 5.87 2.45 0.13
N GLY A 42 6.43 3.29 1.01
CA GLY A 42 7.16 4.50 0.63
C GLY A 42 8.43 4.23 -0.18
N GLN A 43 8.99 3.02 -0.10
CA GLN A 43 10.11 2.56 -0.91
C GLN A 43 9.68 1.98 -2.27
N GLN A 44 8.42 2.20 -2.68
CA GLN A 44 7.82 1.69 -3.92
C GLN A 44 7.80 0.15 -4.01
N ASN A 45 7.96 -0.54 -2.88
CA ASN A 45 7.94 -1.99 -2.79
C ASN A 45 6.56 -2.49 -2.34
N TRP A 46 5.49 -1.97 -2.94
CA TRP A 46 4.12 -2.23 -2.47
C TRP A 46 3.75 -3.72 -2.45
N LYS A 47 4.23 -4.51 -3.43
CA LYS A 47 4.03 -5.97 -3.48
C LYS A 47 4.66 -6.64 -2.26
N VAL A 48 5.88 -6.25 -1.91
CA VAL A 48 6.59 -6.75 -0.72
C VAL A 48 5.89 -6.29 0.55
N ALA A 49 5.45 -5.03 0.60
CA ALA A 49 4.73 -4.46 1.74
C ALA A 49 3.44 -5.24 2.04
N LEU A 50 2.63 -5.52 1.01
CA LEU A 50 1.44 -6.36 1.13
C LEU A 50 1.81 -7.78 1.54
N GLY A 51 2.78 -8.41 0.87
CA GLY A 51 3.22 -9.77 1.20
C GLY A 51 3.65 -9.94 2.66
N ASN A 52 4.42 -8.99 3.17
CA ASN A 52 4.85 -8.96 4.56
C ASN A 52 3.67 -8.80 5.52
N MET A 53 2.70 -7.96 5.17
CA MET A 53 1.50 -7.72 5.99
C MET A 53 0.62 -8.96 6.06
N VAL A 54 0.32 -9.60 4.92
CA VAL A 54 -0.53 -10.80 4.89
C VAL A 54 0.24 -12.10 5.18
N GLY A 55 1.56 -12.00 5.42
CA GLY A 55 2.42 -13.14 5.68
C GLY A 55 2.52 -14.12 4.49
N LEU A 56 2.34 -13.62 3.27
CA LEU A 56 2.43 -14.39 2.03
C LEU A 56 3.88 -14.46 1.54
N LYS A 57 4.24 -15.59 0.93
CA LYS A 57 5.48 -15.71 0.15
C LYS A 57 5.36 -14.86 -1.13
N GLN A 58 6.47 -14.34 -1.64
CA GLN A 58 6.49 -13.52 -2.87
C GLN A 58 5.77 -14.16 -4.06
N SER A 59 5.85 -15.49 -4.22
CA SER A 59 5.13 -16.21 -5.28
C SER A 59 3.61 -16.13 -5.14
N ALA A 60 3.09 -16.17 -3.90
CA ALA A 60 1.66 -16.04 -3.62
C ALA A 60 1.18 -14.58 -3.75
N VAL A 61 2.04 -13.61 -3.43
CA VAL A 61 1.78 -12.19 -3.72
C VAL A 61 1.65 -11.97 -5.22
N ASN A 62 2.58 -12.51 -6.01
CA ASN A 62 2.53 -12.37 -7.47
C ASN A 62 1.28 -13.02 -8.06
N GLN A 63 0.82 -14.15 -7.50
CA GLN A 63 -0.46 -14.76 -7.87
C GLN A 63 -1.65 -13.89 -7.48
N LEU A 64 -1.68 -13.36 -6.25
CA LEU A 64 -2.74 -12.46 -5.79
C LEU A 64 -2.84 -11.21 -6.67
N VAL A 65 -1.69 -10.59 -6.98
CA VAL A 65 -1.64 -9.44 -7.90
C VAL A 65 -2.07 -9.84 -9.31
N GLY A 66 -1.65 -11.00 -9.81
CA GLY A 66 -2.11 -11.52 -11.10
C GLY A 66 -3.62 -11.78 -11.15
N THR A 67 -4.20 -12.25 -10.06
CA THR A 67 -5.66 -12.45 -9.93
C THR A 67 -6.40 -11.12 -9.83
N LEU A 68 -5.87 -10.16 -9.07
CA LEU A 68 -6.46 -8.82 -8.95
C LEU A 68 -6.37 -8.01 -10.25
N ALA A 69 -5.30 -8.22 -11.02
CA ALA A 69 -5.10 -7.53 -12.28
C ALA A 69 -5.85 -8.18 -13.45
N GLY A 70 -6.07 -9.50 -13.45
CA GLY A 70 -6.71 -10.19 -14.59
C GLY A 70 -5.84 -10.27 -15.86
N ASP A 71 -5.02 -9.26 -16.14
CA ASP A 71 -4.13 -9.15 -17.29
C ASP A 71 -2.90 -8.23 -17.01
N ALA A 72 -1.97 -8.15 -17.97
CA ALA A 72 -0.72 -7.40 -17.83
C ALA A 72 -0.90 -5.87 -17.86
N ALA A 73 -1.89 -5.37 -18.58
CA ALA A 73 -2.16 -3.94 -18.72
C ALA A 73 -2.81 -3.37 -17.45
N THR A 74 -3.75 -4.12 -16.85
CA THR A 74 -4.33 -3.79 -15.54
C THR A 74 -3.28 -3.89 -14.43
N ALA A 75 -2.34 -4.85 -14.50
CA ALA A 75 -1.22 -4.92 -13.56
C ALA A 75 -0.34 -3.67 -13.61
N GLN A 76 -0.14 -3.11 -14.80
CA GLN A 76 0.63 -1.87 -14.99
C GLN A 76 -0.09 -0.64 -14.40
N VAL A 77 -1.42 -0.57 -14.51
CA VAL A 77 -2.23 0.47 -13.87
C VAL A 77 -2.12 0.38 -12.35
N MET A 78 -2.24 -0.83 -11.79
CA MET A 78 -2.08 -1.07 -10.36
C MET A 78 -0.68 -0.70 -9.86
N ASP A 79 0.37 -1.04 -10.61
CA ASP A 79 1.74 -0.66 -10.26
C ASP A 79 1.92 0.88 -10.24
N GLN A 80 1.30 1.61 -11.16
CA GLN A 80 1.36 3.08 -11.18
C GLN A 80 0.58 3.73 -10.05
N LEU A 81 -0.62 3.21 -9.76
CA LEU A 81 -1.45 3.66 -8.66
C LEU A 81 -0.69 3.52 -7.34
N MET A 82 -0.18 2.31 -7.07
CA MET A 82 0.52 2.00 -5.82
C MET A 82 1.90 2.66 -5.70
N ALA A 83 2.57 2.98 -6.81
CA ALA A 83 3.84 3.71 -6.80
C ALA A 83 3.72 5.12 -6.21
N LYS A 84 2.53 5.73 -6.30
CA LYS A 84 2.24 7.05 -5.73
C LYS A 84 1.62 6.99 -4.34
N SER A 85 1.10 5.84 -3.93
CA SER A 85 0.48 5.68 -2.62
C SER A 85 1.50 5.76 -1.48
N ARG A 86 1.13 6.46 -0.41
CA ARG A 86 1.93 6.64 0.80
C ARG A 86 1.06 6.41 2.02
N CYS A 87 1.67 6.03 3.13
CA CYS A 87 1.01 6.10 4.42
C CYS A 87 1.96 6.47 5.55
N GLU A 88 1.39 6.94 6.65
CA GLU A 88 2.08 7.34 7.86
C GLU A 88 1.25 6.93 9.07
N VAL A 89 1.88 6.32 10.09
CA VAL A 89 1.22 6.06 11.37
C VAL A 89 1.19 7.36 12.17
N THR A 90 -0.01 7.88 12.45
CA THR A 90 -0.21 9.15 13.17
C THR A 90 -0.67 8.94 14.60
N GLY A 91 -1.06 7.73 14.97
CA GLY A 91 -1.44 7.37 16.34
C GLY A 91 -1.85 5.91 16.45
N GLY A 92 -2.22 5.49 17.65
CA GLY A 92 -2.81 4.17 17.89
C GLY A 92 -2.92 3.86 19.37
N GLN A 93 -3.90 3.03 19.72
CA GLN A 93 -4.16 2.56 21.08
C GLN A 93 -4.62 1.10 21.05
N GLY A 94 -3.98 0.25 21.86
CA GLY A 94 -4.27 -1.17 21.87
C GLY A 94 -4.09 -1.77 20.48
N ASN A 95 -5.15 -2.35 19.92
CA ASN A 95 -5.19 -2.99 18.62
C ASN A 95 -5.56 -2.03 17.47
N GLN A 96 -5.86 -0.77 17.76
CA GLN A 96 -6.18 0.21 16.73
C GLN A 96 -4.97 1.06 16.36
N VAL A 97 -4.77 1.26 15.07
CA VAL A 97 -3.70 2.10 14.51
C VAL A 97 -4.32 3.13 13.59
N ARG A 98 -4.04 4.41 13.86
CA ARG A 98 -4.48 5.51 13.02
C ARG A 98 -3.43 5.83 11.97
N LEU A 99 -3.82 5.78 10.71
CA LEU A 99 -2.97 6.08 9.57
C LEU A 99 -3.44 7.35 8.87
N ARG A 100 -2.49 8.14 8.37
CA ARG A 100 -2.71 9.06 7.28
C ARG A 100 -2.27 8.35 6.01
N VAL A 101 -3.21 8.06 5.12
CA VAL A 101 -2.95 7.42 3.82
C VAL A 101 -3.14 8.45 2.72
N SER A 102 -2.32 8.37 1.69
CA SER A 102 -2.35 9.26 0.54
C SER A 102 -2.28 8.41 -0.72
N GLY A 103 -3.24 8.56 -1.63
CA GLY A 103 -3.33 7.86 -2.90
C GLY A 103 -3.68 8.83 -4.03
N THR A 104 -3.56 8.43 -5.28
CA THR A 104 -4.05 9.25 -6.41
C THR A 104 -5.58 9.22 -6.42
N ASP A 105 -6.24 10.37 -6.41
CA ASP A 105 -7.71 10.45 -6.32
C ASP A 105 -8.39 9.74 -7.49
N ALA A 106 -9.03 8.60 -7.21
CA ALA A 106 -9.62 7.75 -8.24
C ALA A 106 -10.80 8.40 -8.95
N LEU A 107 -11.56 9.27 -8.27
CA LEU A 107 -12.68 10.00 -8.87
C LEU A 107 -12.17 10.94 -9.97
N LEU A 108 -11.10 11.67 -9.69
CA LEU A 108 -10.50 12.60 -10.64
C LEU A 108 -9.78 11.86 -11.79
N VAL A 109 -9.27 10.65 -11.55
CA VAL A 109 -8.80 9.77 -12.63
C VAL A 109 -9.96 9.39 -13.54
N ALA A 110 -11.09 8.94 -12.97
CA ALA A 110 -12.27 8.55 -13.75
C ALA A 110 -12.83 9.73 -14.55
N GLU A 111 -12.94 10.92 -13.95
CA GLU A 111 -13.29 12.16 -14.65
C GLU A 111 -12.30 12.48 -15.78
N GLY A 112 -10.99 12.32 -15.52
CA GLY A 112 -9.95 12.53 -16.51
C GLY A 112 -10.04 11.57 -17.70
N VAL A 113 -10.41 10.30 -17.45
CA VAL A 113 -10.66 9.29 -18.50
C VAL A 113 -11.88 9.67 -19.32
N MET A 114 -12.98 10.06 -18.67
CA MET A 114 -14.21 10.48 -19.37
C MET A 114 -14.02 11.74 -20.23
N ASN A 115 -13.02 12.58 -19.90
CA ASN A 115 -12.66 13.76 -20.67
C ASN A 115 -11.48 13.53 -21.64
N ASP A 116 -10.95 12.31 -21.74
CA ASP A 116 -9.86 11.99 -22.65
C ASP A 116 -10.36 11.87 -24.09
N GLU A 117 -9.78 12.65 -25.00
CA GLU A 117 -10.24 12.73 -26.39
C GLU A 117 -10.08 11.38 -27.13
N ALA A 118 -9.00 10.65 -26.87
CA ALA A 118 -8.77 9.36 -27.52
C ALA A 118 -9.78 8.31 -27.02
N PHE A 119 -10.07 8.29 -25.72
CA PHE A 119 -11.14 7.46 -25.15
C PHE A 119 -12.50 7.82 -25.76
N LEU A 120 -12.86 9.11 -25.79
CA LEU A 120 -14.15 9.57 -26.33
C LEU A 120 -14.32 9.18 -27.81
N GLN A 121 -13.27 9.26 -28.62
CA GLN A 121 -13.31 8.80 -30.02
C GLN A 121 -13.59 7.30 -30.14
N VAL A 122 -12.97 6.48 -29.28
CA VAL A 122 -13.20 5.02 -29.26
C VAL A 122 -14.61 4.70 -28.74
N ALA A 123 -15.09 5.39 -27.70
CA ALA A 123 -16.44 5.22 -27.17
C ALA A 123 -17.50 5.56 -28.23
N LEU A 124 -17.33 6.67 -28.96
CA LEU A 124 -18.20 7.03 -30.09
C LEU A 124 -18.17 5.98 -31.20
N ALA A 125 -16.99 5.46 -31.54
CA ALA A 125 -16.87 4.39 -32.54
C ALA A 125 -17.56 3.10 -32.08
N ASN A 126 -17.47 2.74 -30.79
CA ASN A 126 -18.16 1.57 -30.24
C ASN A 126 -19.69 1.73 -30.26
N MET A 127 -20.22 2.89 -29.88
CA MET A 127 -21.66 3.18 -29.99
C MET A 127 -22.19 3.08 -31.43
N GLN A 128 -21.34 3.34 -32.43
CA GLN A 128 -21.65 3.17 -33.84
C GLN A 128 -21.47 1.72 -34.35
N GLY A 129 -21.09 0.77 -33.49
CA GLY A 129 -20.76 -0.61 -33.85
C GLY A 129 -19.45 -0.76 -34.63
N ARG A 130 -18.55 0.23 -34.57
CA ARG A 130 -17.30 0.31 -35.33
C ARG A 130 -16.05 -0.02 -34.51
N ALA A 131 -16.17 -0.17 -33.20
CA ALA A 131 -15.09 -0.59 -32.32
C ALA A 131 -15.57 -1.72 -31.40
N SER A 132 -14.69 -2.67 -31.09
CA SER A 132 -14.98 -3.78 -30.20
C SER A 132 -14.89 -3.37 -28.73
N ASP A 133 -15.45 -4.19 -27.85
CA ASP A 133 -15.33 -4.01 -26.39
C ASP A 133 -13.86 -4.04 -25.95
N ALA A 134 -13.04 -4.90 -26.57
CA ALA A 134 -11.59 -4.95 -26.33
C ALA A 134 -10.88 -3.63 -26.73
N ALA A 135 -11.35 -2.93 -27.76
CA ALA A 135 -10.81 -1.63 -28.11
C ALA A 135 -11.19 -0.57 -27.07
N MET A 136 -12.41 -0.64 -26.53
CA MET A 136 -12.87 0.23 -25.45
C MET A 136 -12.08 0.00 -24.17
N GLU A 137 -11.90 -1.26 -23.76
CA GLU A 137 -11.10 -1.65 -22.60
C GLU A 137 -9.65 -1.13 -22.72
N SER A 138 -9.03 -1.32 -23.90
CA SER A 138 -7.69 -0.80 -24.16
C SER A 138 -7.63 0.74 -24.07
N ALA A 139 -8.65 1.43 -24.58
CA ALA A 139 -8.71 2.89 -24.51
C ALA A 139 -8.87 3.41 -23.07
N VAL A 140 -9.71 2.75 -22.26
CA VAL A 140 -9.85 3.06 -20.83
C VAL A 140 -8.52 2.88 -20.11
N ILE A 141 -7.85 1.74 -20.30
CA ILE A 141 -6.57 1.46 -19.64
C ILE A 141 -5.52 2.51 -20.04
N GLN A 142 -5.42 2.86 -21.32
CA GLN A 142 -4.48 3.88 -21.79
C GLN A 142 -4.78 5.26 -21.19
N ALA A 143 -6.04 5.67 -21.16
CA ALA A 143 -6.46 6.93 -20.55
C ALA A 143 -6.15 6.95 -19.05
N MET A 144 -6.42 5.85 -18.31
CA MET A 144 -6.08 5.74 -16.89
C MET A 144 -4.57 5.88 -16.68
N GLN A 145 -3.75 5.15 -17.44
CA GLN A 145 -2.28 5.26 -17.37
C GLN A 145 -1.81 6.70 -17.62
N TRP A 146 -2.38 7.38 -18.62
CA TRP A 146 -2.07 8.77 -18.89
C TRP A 146 -2.43 9.68 -17.70
N GLN A 147 -3.62 9.54 -17.12
CA GLN A 147 -4.03 10.32 -15.96
C GLN A 147 -3.08 10.11 -14.77
N TYR A 148 -2.73 8.86 -14.47
CA TYR A 148 -1.77 8.54 -13.41
C TYR A 148 -0.38 9.10 -13.69
N GLN A 149 0.11 9.08 -14.93
CA GLN A 149 1.45 9.56 -15.28
C GLN A 149 1.55 11.08 -15.40
N SER A 150 0.47 11.75 -15.83
CA SER A 150 0.46 13.19 -16.14
C SER A 150 0.85 14.09 -14.96
N GLY A 151 0.70 13.58 -13.72
CA GLY A 151 0.91 14.34 -12.49
C GLY A 151 -0.15 15.41 -12.24
N LYS A 152 -1.20 15.48 -13.07
CA LYS A 152 -2.29 16.44 -12.95
C LYS A 152 -3.33 16.05 -11.91
N VAL A 153 -3.46 14.75 -11.63
CA VAL A 153 -4.38 14.25 -10.62
C VAL A 153 -3.77 14.44 -9.24
N PRO A 154 -4.40 15.25 -8.35
CA PRO A 154 -3.89 15.47 -7.01
C PRO A 154 -3.96 14.19 -6.16
N ALA A 155 -3.18 14.17 -5.08
CA ALA A 155 -3.27 13.11 -4.10
C ALA A 155 -4.48 13.35 -3.18
N LEU A 156 -5.30 12.32 -2.99
CA LEU A 156 -6.29 12.27 -1.93
C LEU A 156 -5.59 11.82 -0.65
N THR A 157 -5.66 12.63 0.41
CA THR A 157 -5.14 12.27 1.72
C THR A 157 -6.28 12.10 2.70
N GLN A 158 -6.36 10.94 3.35
CA GLN A 158 -7.39 10.59 4.32
C GLN A 158 -6.79 9.97 5.57
N THR A 159 -7.53 10.06 6.67
CA THR A 159 -7.20 9.37 7.91
C THR A 159 -8.06 8.11 8.00
N VAL A 160 -7.40 6.97 8.20
CA VAL A 160 -8.06 5.67 8.37
C VAL A 160 -7.64 5.07 9.70
N ASP A 161 -8.62 4.60 10.46
CA ASP A 161 -8.40 3.82 11.67
C ASP A 161 -8.43 2.33 11.31
N ILE A 162 -7.32 1.64 11.56
CA ILE A 162 -7.11 0.25 11.22
C ILE A 162 -7.16 -0.58 12.49
N GLU A 163 -8.12 -1.49 12.57
CA GLU A 163 -8.12 -2.53 13.59
C GLU A 163 -7.15 -3.64 13.19
N MET A 164 -6.34 -4.06 14.15
CA MET A 164 -5.29 -5.06 13.96
C MET A 164 -5.60 -6.30 14.80
N GLU A 165 -5.49 -7.47 14.21
CA GLU A 165 -5.68 -8.75 14.85
C GLU A 165 -4.40 -9.60 14.83
N ARG A 166 -4.32 -10.57 15.75
CA ARG A 166 -3.21 -11.53 15.77
C ARG A 166 -3.59 -12.81 15.03
N VAL A 167 -3.02 -12.97 13.84
CA VAL A 167 -3.16 -14.19 13.04
C VAL A 167 -1.83 -14.94 13.04
N ARG A 168 -1.83 -16.16 13.58
CA ARG A 168 -0.64 -17.03 13.65
C ARG A 168 0.59 -16.32 14.25
N GLY A 169 0.38 -15.51 15.28
CA GLY A 169 1.44 -14.78 15.99
C GLY A 169 1.92 -13.48 15.32
N ARG A 170 1.27 -13.03 14.24
CA ARG A 170 1.57 -11.77 13.54
C ARG A 170 0.39 -10.81 13.64
N TRP A 171 0.68 -9.53 13.75
CA TRP A 171 -0.33 -8.49 13.63
C TRP A 171 -0.68 -8.27 12.16
N MET A 172 -1.96 -8.26 11.85
CA MET A 172 -2.52 -8.05 10.52
C MET A 172 -3.74 -7.16 10.65
N PRO A 173 -4.06 -6.29 9.66
CA PRO A 173 -5.36 -5.64 9.65
C PRO A 173 -6.47 -6.69 9.67
N ALA A 174 -7.52 -6.46 10.45
CA ALA A 174 -8.77 -7.20 10.31
C ALA A 174 -9.32 -7.02 8.89
N ASP A 175 -10.14 -7.97 8.40
CA ASP A 175 -10.61 -7.98 7.00
C ASP A 175 -11.28 -6.65 6.59
N ASP A 176 -12.17 -6.12 7.43
CA ASP A 176 -12.86 -4.84 7.20
C ASP A 176 -11.89 -3.63 7.19
N SER A 177 -10.81 -3.72 7.96
CA SER A 177 -9.77 -2.71 8.07
C SER A 177 -8.78 -2.81 6.91
N MET A 178 -8.58 -4.00 6.36
CA MET A 178 -7.83 -4.21 5.13
C MET A 178 -8.52 -3.52 3.97
N GLU A 179 -9.84 -3.64 3.84
CA GLU A 179 -10.62 -2.96 2.80
C GLU A 179 -10.47 -1.43 2.89
N LYS A 180 -10.64 -0.85 4.09
CA LYS A 180 -10.45 0.60 4.33
C LYS A 180 -9.04 1.06 3.98
N LEU A 181 -8.03 0.26 4.34
CA LEU A 181 -6.64 0.56 4.01
C LEU A 181 -6.42 0.55 2.50
N MET A 182 -6.87 -0.51 1.82
CA MET A 182 -6.71 -0.67 0.38
C MET A 182 -7.47 0.42 -0.39
N ASP A 183 -8.70 0.72 0.01
CA ASP A 183 -9.48 1.82 -0.54
C ASP A 183 -8.74 3.15 -0.44
N GLY A 184 -8.22 3.50 0.74
CA GLY A 184 -7.46 4.74 0.93
C GLY A 184 -6.14 4.79 0.16
N LEU A 185 -5.47 3.65 -0.01
CA LEU A 185 -4.25 3.56 -0.83
C LEU A 185 -4.55 3.70 -2.33
N MET A 186 -5.72 3.23 -2.77
CA MET A 186 -6.19 3.32 -4.15
C MET A 186 -6.93 4.63 -4.46
N GLY A 187 -6.96 5.58 -3.53
CA GLY A 187 -7.57 6.90 -3.74
C GLY A 187 -9.09 6.91 -3.61
N GLY A 188 -9.64 6.05 -2.75
CA GLY A 188 -11.05 6.02 -2.40
C GLY A 188 -11.94 5.50 -3.53
N LEU A 189 -11.59 4.35 -4.11
CA LEU A 189 -12.35 3.70 -5.18
C LEU A 189 -13.80 3.43 -4.80
N SER A 190 -14.07 3.12 -3.52
CA SER A 190 -15.42 2.93 -2.98
C SER A 190 -16.36 4.12 -3.22
N ARG A 191 -15.81 5.33 -3.36
CA ARG A 191 -16.58 6.53 -3.66
C ARG A 191 -17.15 6.54 -5.08
N LEU A 192 -16.59 5.76 -6.00
CA LEU A 192 -17.11 5.66 -7.37
C LEU A 192 -18.50 5.00 -7.38
N ASP A 193 -18.75 4.04 -6.50
CA ASP A 193 -20.05 3.35 -6.40
C ASP A 193 -21.14 4.29 -5.87
N GLU A 194 -20.79 5.21 -4.97
CA GLU A 194 -21.71 6.22 -4.42
C GLU A 194 -22.24 7.16 -5.53
N TYR A 195 -21.44 7.47 -6.54
CA TYR A 195 -21.88 8.27 -7.70
C TYR A 195 -22.77 7.49 -8.68
N SER A 196 -22.75 6.15 -8.67
CA SER A 196 -23.61 5.35 -9.56
C SER A 196 -25.07 5.24 -9.09
N THR A 197 -25.33 5.53 -7.81
CA THR A 197 -26.66 5.41 -7.18
C THR A 197 -27.35 6.75 -6.94
N ALA A 198 -26.67 7.86 -7.23
CA ALA A 198 -27.23 9.21 -7.18
C ALA A 198 -27.92 9.56 -8.52
N GLU A 199 -29.03 8.86 -8.81
CA GLU A 199 -30.02 9.28 -9.83
C GLU A 199 -31.14 10.13 -9.20
#